data_AF-A0A9X2GGC5-F1
#
_entry.id   AF-A0A9X2GGC5-F1
#
_cell.length_a   1.000
_cell.length_b   1.000
_cell.length_c   1.000
_cell.angle_alpha   90.00
_cell.angle_beta   90.00
_cell.angle_gamma   90.00
#
_symmetry.space_group_name_H-M   'P 1'
#
loop_
_entity.id
_entity.type
_entity.pdbx_description
1 polymer ?
#
loop_
_entity_poly.entity_id
_entity_poly.type
_entity_poly.pdbx_seq_one_letter_code
_entity_poly.pdbx_strand_id
1 'polypeptide(L)' 'MAIMSLDPTGQGRKRWIAGWKAALNAFAVTFEGRLTPATADRTGSR' A
#
# COMPACT_ATOMS: atom_id res chain seq x y z
N MET A 1 -18.26 21.43 22.10
CA MET A 1 -17.49 21.32 20.84
C MET A 1 -17.69 19.91 20.31
N ALA A 2 -18.24 19.74 19.11
CA ALA A 2 -18.42 18.42 18.51
C ALA A 2 -17.34 18.20 17.44
N ILE A 3 -16.51 17.18 17.60
CA ILE A 3 -15.62 16.70 16.54
C ILE A 3 -16.51 15.85 15.63
N MET A 4 -17.19 16.48 14.67
CA MET A 4 -17.88 15.73 13.62
C MET A 4 -16.80 15.06 12.75
N SER A 5 -16.88 13.74 12.59
CA SER A 5 -15.97 12.99 11.72
C SER A 5 -16.02 13.58 10.32
N LEU A 6 -14.85 13.93 9.76
CA LEU A 6 -14.70 14.56 8.45
C LEU A 6 -15.29 13.73 7.29
N ASP A 7 -15.45 12.42 7.49
CA ASP A 7 -16.19 11.54 6.60
C ASP A 7 -16.81 10.41 7.44
N PRO A 8 -18.04 10.58 7.96
CA PRO A 8 -18.70 9.58 8.81
C PRO A 8 -19.04 8.30 8.04
N THR A 9 -19.00 8.31 6.71
CA THR A 9 -19.35 7.19 5.83
C THR A 9 -18.14 6.49 5.20
N GLY A 10 -16.96 7.11 5.29
CA GLY A 10 -15.72 6.62 4.68
C GLY A 10 -15.73 6.59 3.14
N GLN A 11 -16.69 7.25 2.49
CA GLN A 11 -16.83 7.22 1.03
C GLN A 11 -15.75 8.03 0.32
N GLY A 12 -15.29 9.14 0.90
CA GLY A 12 -14.18 9.92 0.38
C GLY A 12 -12.89 9.12 0.37
N ARG A 13 -12.61 8.40 1.47
CA ARG A 13 -11.46 7.48 1.56
C ARG A 13 -11.54 6.38 0.51
N LYS A 14 -12.71 5.76 0.31
CA LYS A 14 -12.89 4.72 -0.71
C LYS A 14 -12.65 5.23 -2.13
N ARG A 15 -13.17 6.41 -2.47
CA ARG A 15 -12.97 7.05 -3.78
C ARG A 15 -11.51 7.39 -4.04
N TRP A 16 -10.82 7.91 -3.03
CA TRP A 16 -9.40 8.21 -3.13
C TRP A 16 -8.57 6.93 -3.34
N ILE A 17 -8.75 5.91 -2.50
CA ILE A 17 -8.04 4.62 -2.66
C ILE A 17 -8.34 3.99 -4.04
N ALA A 18 -9.60 4.02 -4.48
CA ALA A 18 -9.97 3.51 -5.80
C ALA A 18 -9.27 4.25 -6.94
N GLY A 19 -9.12 5.58 -6.84
CA GLY A 19 -8.39 6.40 -7.81
C GLY A 19 -6.89 6.07 -7.89
N TRP A 20 -6.26 5.70 -6.78
CA TRP A 20 -4.84 5.38 -6.74
C TRP A 20 -4.52 3.89 -7.00
N LYS A 21 -5.52 3.00 -7.01
CA LYS A 21 -5.32 1.56 -7.14
C LYS A 21 -4.58 1.17 -8.42
N ALA A 22 -4.88 1.82 -9.55
CA ALA A 22 -4.20 1.55 -10.82
C ALA A 22 -2.72 1.95 -10.78
N ALA A 23 -2.41 3.12 -10.21
CA ALA A 23 -1.04 3.59 -10.06
C ALA A 23 -0.23 2.70 -9.10
N LEU A 24 -0.84 2.26 -7.99
CA LEU A 24 -0.20 1.33 -7.05
C LEU A 24 0.03 -0.06 -7.67
N ASN A 25 -0.90 -0.53 -8.50
CA ASN A 25 -0.71 -1.78 -9.24
C ASN A 25 0.44 -1.67 -10.24
N ALA A 26 0.52 -0.57 -11.00
CA ALA A 26 1.64 -0.30 -11.88
C ALA A 26 2.97 -0.24 -11.11
N PHE A 27 2.99 0.42 -9.95
CA PHE A 27 4.15 0.48 -9.07
C PHE A 27 4.61 -0.90 -8.58
N ALA A 28 3.67 -1.76 -8.20
CA ALA A 28 4.00 -3.13 -7.78
C ALA A 28 4.71 -3.93 -8.88
N VAL A 29 4.29 -3.77 -10.15
CA VAL A 29 4.91 -4.42 -11.31
C VAL A 29 6.27 -3.82 -11.62
N THR A 30 6.42 -2.49 -11.60
CA THR A 30 7.69 -1.84 -11.97
C THR A 30 8.81 -2.02 -10.94
N PHE A 31 8.46 -2.29 -9.68
CA PHE A 31 9.42 -2.45 -8.58
C PHE A 31 9.47 -3.88 -8.01
N GLU A 32 8.88 -4.85 -8.73
CA GLU A 32 8.99 -6.26 -8.40
C GLU A 32 10.47 -6.68 -8.28
N GLY A 33 10.84 -7.37 -7.19
CA GLY A 33 12.22 -7.78 -6.92
C GLY A 33 13.17 -6.70 -6.35
N ARG A 34 12.73 -5.44 -6.21
CA ARG A 34 13.53 -4.36 -5.57
C ARG A 34 13.06 -3.99 -4.16
N LEU A 35 11.78 -4.24 -3.86
CA LEU A 35 11.16 -3.88 -2.57
C LEU A 35 11.32 -4.94 -1.48
N THR A 36 11.75 -6.14 -1.85
CA THR A 36 12.24 -7.11 -0.87
C THR A 36 13.68 -6.68 -0.59
N PRO A 37 14.02 -6.10 0.59
CA PRO A 37 15.40 -6.23 1.03
C PRO A 37 15.65 -7.73 0.94
N ALA A 38 16.66 -8.16 0.20
CA ALA A 38 17.12 -9.53 0.31
C ALA A 38 17.43 -9.68 1.79
N THR A 39 16.46 -10.21 2.57
CA THR A 39 16.67 -10.66 3.92
C THR A 39 17.74 -11.67 3.67
N ALA A 40 18.98 -11.24 3.92
CA ALA A 40 20.16 -11.98 3.57
C ALA A 40 19.83 -13.40 3.95
N ASP A 41 19.97 -14.29 2.98
CA ASP A 41 20.59 -15.58 3.18
C ASP A 41 21.30 -15.59 4.53
N ARG A 42 20.53 -15.85 5.59
CA ARG A 42 21.06 -16.29 6.87
C ARG A 42 21.18 -17.76 6.61
N THR A 43 22.28 -18.05 5.93
CA THR A 43 22.86 -19.34 5.63
C THR A 43 22.48 -20.31 6.73
N GLY A 44 21.43 -21.04 6.45
CA GLY A 44 20.88 -22.10 7.26
C GLY A 44 20.80 -23.30 6.36
N SER A 45 21.81 -24.17 6.50
CA SER A 45 21.89 -25.51 5.93
C SER A 45 22.11 -25.59 4.40
N ARG A 46 23.36 -25.78 3.98
CA ARG A 46 23.90 -27.10 3.60
C ARG A 46 25.39 -27.02 3.29
#